data_AF-Q72A99-F1
#
_entry.id   AF-Q72A99-F1
#
_cell.length_a   1.000
_cell.length_b   1.000
_cell.length_c   1.000
_cell.angle_alpha   90.00
_cell.angle_beta   90.00
_cell.angle_gamma   90.00
#
_symmetry.space_group_name_H-M   'P 1'
#
loop_
_entity.id
_entity.type
_entity.pdbx_description
1 polymer ?
#
loop_
_entity_poly.entity_id
_entity_poly.type
_entity_poly.pdbx_seq_one_letter_code
_entity_poly.pdbx_strand_id
1 'polypeptide(L)'
;MSSSKTIRSRSIWDDAHAMLEKAKAEGISTVWDRAAEQTPACKFCELGTTCRNCIMGPCRIANRKDGKMRLGVCGADADVIVARNFGRFIAGGAAGHSDHGRDLIETLEAVAEGKAPGYTIRDVAKLRRIAAELGVADAATRPAHDVAADLVTICYNDFGSRRNALAFLARAPQVRRDLWQRLGMTPRGVDREIAEMMHRTHMGCDNDHTSLLVHAARTALADGWGGSMIGTELSDILFGTPRPRQSTVNLGVLRKDAVNILVHGHNPVVSEMILAATREPAVRQAAQDAGAADINVAGLCCTGNELLMRQGIPMAGNHLMTELAIVTGAADAIVADYQCIMPSLVQIAACYHTRFVTTSPKGRFTGATHVEVHPHNAQERCREIVMLAIDAYTRRDPARVDIPSQPVSIMSGFSNEAILEALGGTPKPLIDAVVAGQIRGFVGIVGCNNPKIRQDSANVTLTRELIRRDIMVLATGCVTTAAGKAGLLVPEAASKAGEGLAAVCRSLGVPPVLHMGSCVDNSRILQLCALLATTLGVDISDLPVGASSPEWYSEKAAAIAMYAVASGIPTHLGLPPNILGSENVTAMALHGLQDVVGAAFMVEPDPVKAADMLEAHIVARRARLGLTS
;
A
#
# COMPACT_ATOMS: atom_id res chain seq x y z
N MET A 1 11.51 19.39 -27.40
CA MET A 1 10.51 18.36 -27.79
C MET A 1 9.15 19.04 -27.92
N SER A 2 8.30 18.65 -28.88
CA SER A 2 6.94 19.21 -28.98
C SER A 2 6.13 18.91 -27.72
N SER A 3 5.27 19.83 -27.28
CA SER A 3 4.38 19.70 -26.11
C SER A 3 3.76 18.29 -25.94
N SER A 4 3.19 17.76 -27.01
CA SER A 4 2.53 16.44 -27.04
C SER A 4 3.48 15.25 -26.84
N LYS A 5 4.77 15.35 -27.19
CA LYS A 5 5.77 14.29 -26.93
C LYS A 5 6.12 14.20 -25.44
N THR A 6 6.17 15.35 -24.75
CA THR A 6 6.44 15.41 -23.30
C THR A 6 5.28 14.83 -22.49
N ILE A 7 4.03 15.09 -22.87
CA ILE A 7 2.86 14.54 -22.17
C ILE A 7 2.81 13.01 -22.33
N ARG A 8 3.00 12.50 -23.56
CA ARG A 8 3.02 11.06 -23.82
C ARG A 8 4.11 10.30 -23.05
N SER A 9 5.22 10.94 -22.69
CA SER A 9 6.28 10.31 -21.89
C SER A 9 5.98 10.26 -20.39
N ARG A 10 5.01 11.05 -19.88
CA ARG A 10 4.67 11.10 -18.45
C ARG A 10 3.84 9.91 -17.98
N SER A 11 2.98 9.38 -18.85
CA SER A 11 2.07 8.27 -18.52
C SER A 11 1.85 7.36 -19.73
N ILE A 12 1.36 6.13 -19.50
CA ILE A 12 0.86 5.25 -20.56
C ILE A 12 -0.64 5.45 -20.85
N TRP A 13 -1.35 6.24 -20.05
CA TRP A 13 -2.81 6.30 -20.09
C TRP A 13 -3.37 7.54 -20.78
N ASP A 14 -4.41 7.33 -21.59
CA ASP A 14 -5.07 8.39 -22.35
C ASP A 14 -5.82 9.38 -21.43
N ASP A 15 -6.48 8.91 -20.37
CA ASP A 15 -7.12 9.78 -19.37
C ASP A 15 -6.11 10.71 -18.68
N ALA A 16 -4.89 10.22 -18.43
CA ALA A 16 -3.80 11.02 -17.90
C ALA A 16 -3.30 12.03 -18.94
N HIS A 17 -3.14 11.62 -20.21
CA HIS A 17 -2.72 12.53 -21.28
C HIS A 17 -3.71 13.68 -21.48
N ALA A 18 -5.01 13.38 -21.55
CA ALA A 18 -6.05 14.39 -21.70
C ALA A 18 -6.01 15.42 -20.55
N MET A 19 -5.93 14.95 -19.30
CA MET A 19 -5.86 15.86 -18.15
C MET A 19 -4.54 16.61 -18.05
N LEU A 20 -3.43 16.04 -18.51
CA LEU A 20 -2.15 16.76 -18.62
C LEU A 20 -2.20 17.87 -19.69
N GLU A 21 -2.87 17.62 -20.81
CA GLU A 21 -3.11 18.63 -21.85
C GLU A 21 -3.99 19.76 -21.31
N LYS A 22 -5.08 19.42 -20.61
CA LYS A 22 -5.96 20.38 -19.95
C LYS A 22 -5.27 21.18 -18.86
N ALA A 23 -4.53 20.53 -17.95
CA ALA A 23 -3.75 21.19 -16.91
C ALA A 23 -2.78 22.21 -17.51
N LYS A 24 -2.09 21.83 -18.59
CA LYS A 24 -1.20 22.73 -19.33
C LYS A 24 -1.95 23.91 -19.95
N ALA A 25 -3.10 23.69 -20.57
CA ALA A 25 -3.91 24.73 -21.19
C ALA A 25 -4.41 25.76 -20.17
N GLU A 26 -4.72 25.32 -18.95
CA GLU A 26 -5.19 26.16 -17.84
C GLU A 26 -4.06 26.73 -16.97
N GLY A 27 -2.79 26.46 -17.30
CA GLY A 27 -1.64 26.95 -16.54
C GLY A 27 -1.48 26.32 -15.15
N ILE A 28 -2.03 25.12 -14.94
CA ILE A 28 -1.97 24.39 -13.67
C ILE A 28 -0.75 23.46 -13.67
N SER A 29 0.23 23.74 -12.80
CA SER A 29 1.41 22.89 -12.64
C SER A 29 1.07 21.55 -11.96
N THR A 30 1.59 20.45 -12.50
CA THR A 30 1.42 19.10 -11.95
C THR A 30 2.71 18.60 -11.28
N VAL A 31 2.64 17.44 -10.64
CA VAL A 31 3.78 16.73 -10.04
C VAL A 31 4.92 16.50 -11.02
N TRP A 32 4.64 16.29 -12.31
CA TRP A 32 5.68 16.13 -13.32
C TRP A 32 6.40 17.44 -13.65
N ASP A 33 5.70 18.58 -13.59
CA ASP A 33 6.32 19.89 -13.81
C ASP A 33 7.25 20.23 -12.64
N ARG A 34 6.78 20.02 -11.41
CA ARG A 34 7.60 20.20 -10.19
C ARG A 34 8.79 19.22 -10.12
N ALA A 35 8.63 17.99 -10.61
CA ALA A 35 9.73 17.03 -10.69
C ALA A 35 10.82 17.50 -11.69
N ALA A 36 10.41 18.11 -12.81
CA ALA A 36 11.35 18.68 -13.77
C ALA A 36 12.11 19.88 -13.18
N GLU A 37 11.44 20.75 -12.42
CA GLU A 37 12.07 21.89 -11.71
C GLU A 37 13.12 21.44 -10.69
N GLN A 38 12.93 20.27 -10.07
CA GLN A 38 13.86 19.68 -9.10
C GLN A 38 14.98 18.84 -9.76
N THR A 39 15.10 18.86 -11.09
CA THR A 39 16.09 18.08 -11.84
C THR A 39 17.14 19.00 -12.48
N PRO A 40 18.45 18.77 -12.24
CA PRO A 40 19.05 17.65 -11.50
C PRO A 40 18.94 17.78 -9.98
N ALA A 41 18.63 16.66 -9.30
CA ALA A 41 18.60 16.59 -7.85
C ALA A 41 20.01 16.59 -7.22
N CYS A 42 20.09 16.84 -5.91
CA CYS A 42 21.36 16.80 -5.16
C CYS A 42 21.96 15.38 -5.13
N LYS A 43 23.13 15.19 -5.75
CA LYS A 43 23.79 13.88 -5.84
C LYS A 43 24.11 13.26 -4.47
N PHE A 44 24.49 14.05 -3.46
CA PHE A 44 24.72 13.53 -2.10
C PHE A 44 23.45 13.00 -1.44
N CYS A 45 22.28 13.55 -1.77
CA CYS A 45 21.01 13.07 -1.24
C CYS A 45 20.56 11.80 -1.95
N GLU A 46 20.65 11.76 -3.30
CA GLU A 46 20.34 10.56 -4.10
C GLU A 46 21.27 9.38 -3.76
N LEU A 47 22.52 9.63 -3.36
CA LEU A 47 23.44 8.59 -2.88
C LEU A 47 23.27 8.25 -1.39
N GLY A 48 22.50 9.03 -0.64
CA GLY A 48 22.33 8.84 0.82
C GLY A 48 23.50 9.33 1.69
N THR A 49 24.50 10.00 1.12
CA THR A 49 25.75 10.42 1.79
C THR A 49 25.67 11.80 2.46
N THR A 50 24.46 12.28 2.75
CA THR A 50 24.22 13.50 3.54
C THR A 50 23.67 13.14 4.91
N CYS A 51 24.26 13.68 5.99
CA CYS A 51 23.74 13.51 7.35
C CYS A 51 23.33 14.85 7.95
N ARG A 52 22.14 14.88 8.58
CA ARG A 52 21.56 16.06 9.24
C ARG A 52 21.09 15.75 10.66
N ASN A 53 21.64 14.73 11.30
CA ASN A 53 21.14 14.22 12.58
C ASN A 53 21.62 15.06 13.78
N CYS A 54 22.47 16.07 13.59
CA CYS A 54 22.87 17.05 14.60
C CYS A 54 23.33 18.36 13.95
N ILE A 55 23.45 19.43 14.75
CA ILE A 55 23.81 20.78 14.30
C ILE A 55 25.32 21.02 14.10
N MET A 56 26.18 20.03 14.35
CA MET A 56 27.57 20.09 13.87
C MET A 56 27.63 20.00 12.34
N GLY A 57 26.62 19.36 11.73
CA GLY A 57 26.43 19.31 10.28
C GLY A 57 25.68 20.53 9.73
N PRO A 58 25.12 20.44 8.50
CA PRO A 58 24.99 19.24 7.67
C PRO A 58 26.34 18.69 7.19
N CYS A 59 26.55 17.38 7.35
CA CYS A 59 27.74 16.68 6.84
C CYS A 59 27.45 16.05 5.47
N ARG A 60 28.43 16.06 4.57
CA ARG A 60 28.36 15.40 3.25
C ARG A 60 29.61 14.57 3.04
N ILE A 61 29.45 13.31 2.63
CA ILE A 61 30.56 12.39 2.38
C ILE A 61 30.89 12.35 0.90
N ALA A 62 32.17 12.55 0.57
CA ALA A 62 32.67 12.55 -0.79
C ALA A 62 33.77 11.49 -0.96
N ASN A 63 33.76 10.79 -2.10
CA ASN A 63 34.83 9.87 -2.48
C ASN A 63 35.95 10.65 -3.19
N ARG A 64 36.80 11.34 -2.42
CA ARG A 64 37.90 12.16 -2.94
C ARG A 64 39.24 11.46 -2.74
N LYS A 65 40.13 11.57 -3.74
CA LYS A 65 41.50 11.01 -3.70
C LYS A 65 42.36 11.58 -2.56
N ASP A 66 42.10 12.83 -2.14
CA ASP A 66 42.79 13.49 -1.03
C ASP A 66 42.26 13.10 0.35
N GLY A 67 41.30 12.17 0.42
CA GLY A 67 40.71 11.67 1.67
C GLY A 67 39.85 12.68 2.42
N LYS A 68 39.67 13.90 1.91
CA LYS A 68 38.89 14.95 2.57
C LYS A 68 37.39 14.69 2.44
N MET A 69 36.63 15.09 3.45
CA MET A 69 35.18 14.85 3.54
C MET A 69 34.82 13.36 3.47
N ARG A 70 35.72 12.47 3.90
CA ARG A 70 35.44 11.03 3.97
C ARG A 70 34.62 10.66 5.21
N LEU A 71 34.63 11.52 6.23
CA LEU A 71 33.88 11.37 7.49
C LEU A 71 33.07 12.65 7.75
N GLY A 72 31.96 12.51 8.47
CA GLY A 72 31.27 13.64 9.10
C GLY A 72 32.04 14.17 10.30
N VAL A 73 31.59 15.29 10.89
CA VAL A 73 32.25 15.93 12.05
C VAL A 73 32.40 14.97 13.23
N CYS A 74 31.40 14.10 13.46
CA CYS A 74 31.45 13.09 14.53
C CYS A 74 32.27 11.84 14.19
N GLY A 75 32.92 11.80 13.03
CA GLY A 75 33.70 10.63 12.58
C GLY A 75 32.90 9.55 11.86
N ALA A 76 31.58 9.69 11.66
CA ALA A 76 30.79 8.72 10.92
C ALA A 76 31.14 8.74 9.43
N ASP A 77 31.37 7.56 8.84
CA ASP A 77 31.65 7.39 7.41
C ASP A 77 30.38 7.27 6.55
N ALA A 78 30.56 6.95 5.26
CA ALA A 78 29.46 6.76 4.33
C ALA A 78 28.53 5.60 4.74
N ASP A 79 29.08 4.48 5.21
CA ASP A 79 28.31 3.27 5.55
C ASP A 79 27.34 3.57 6.69
N VAL A 80 27.85 4.19 7.76
CA VAL A 80 27.05 4.56 8.93
C VAL A 80 26.01 5.63 8.57
N ILE A 81 26.35 6.62 7.76
CA ILE A 81 25.41 7.67 7.37
C ILE A 81 24.29 7.09 6.49
N VAL A 82 24.64 6.30 5.48
CA VAL A 82 23.69 5.67 4.57
C VAL A 82 22.76 4.71 5.32
N ALA A 83 23.31 3.82 6.16
CA ALA A 83 22.51 2.87 6.93
C ALA A 83 21.56 3.56 7.92
N ARG A 84 21.98 4.64 8.59
CA ARG A 84 21.10 5.41 9.48
C ARG A 84 19.99 6.13 8.72
N ASN A 85 20.31 6.73 7.57
CA ASN A 85 19.32 7.40 6.74
C ASN A 85 18.27 6.40 6.25
N PHE A 86 18.70 5.23 5.79
CA PHE A 86 17.79 4.17 5.37
C PHE A 86 16.99 3.59 6.55
N GLY A 87 17.61 3.40 7.72
CA GLY A 87 16.90 2.99 8.93
C GLY A 87 15.78 3.95 9.32
N ARG A 88 16.02 5.27 9.29
CA ARG A 88 14.96 6.28 9.49
C ARG A 88 13.88 6.24 8.41
N PHE A 89 14.26 6.01 7.16
CA PHE A 89 13.33 5.87 6.04
C PHE A 89 12.38 4.68 6.25
N ILE A 90 12.90 3.55 6.73
CA ILE A 90 12.07 2.39 7.14
C ILE A 90 11.20 2.73 8.34
N ALA A 91 11.72 3.42 9.36
CA ALA A 91 10.94 3.82 10.53
C ALA A 91 9.78 4.77 10.18
N GLY A 92 9.97 5.72 9.27
CA GLY A 92 8.89 6.59 8.77
C GLY A 92 7.79 5.79 8.07
N GLY A 93 8.17 4.77 7.30
CA GLY A 93 7.24 3.86 6.63
C GLY A 93 6.44 3.02 7.62
N ALA A 94 7.13 2.35 8.53
CA ALA A 94 6.53 1.53 9.58
C ALA A 94 5.62 2.37 10.49
N ALA A 95 6.00 3.61 10.82
CA ALA A 95 5.18 4.54 11.60
C ALA A 95 3.87 4.90 10.88
N GLY A 96 3.92 5.08 9.55
CA GLY A 96 2.72 5.31 8.75
C GLY A 96 1.69 4.17 8.88
N HIS A 97 2.13 2.91 8.79
CA HIS A 97 1.22 1.77 8.95
C HIS A 97 0.87 1.49 10.41
N SER A 98 1.81 1.70 11.34
CA SER A 98 1.59 1.59 12.79
C SER A 98 0.41 2.45 13.22
N ASP A 99 0.48 3.74 12.92
CA ASP A 99 -0.51 4.69 13.43
C ASP A 99 -1.88 4.53 12.76
N HIS A 100 -1.90 4.04 11.51
CA HIS A 100 -3.13 3.56 10.88
C HIS A 100 -3.72 2.36 11.61
N GLY A 101 -2.91 1.32 11.88
CA GLY A 101 -3.36 0.15 12.65
C GLY A 101 -3.89 0.53 14.03
N ARG A 102 -3.29 1.53 14.68
CA ARG A 102 -3.76 2.08 15.96
C ARG A 102 -5.14 2.73 15.87
N ASP A 103 -5.39 3.56 14.86
CA ASP A 103 -6.72 4.17 14.65
C ASP A 103 -7.83 3.09 14.52
N LEU A 104 -7.50 1.93 13.95
CA LEU A 104 -8.43 0.79 13.85
C LEU A 104 -8.64 0.09 15.19
N ILE A 105 -7.63 0.01 16.06
CA ILE A 105 -7.78 -0.47 17.44
C ILE A 105 -8.72 0.46 18.21
N GLU A 106 -8.46 1.78 18.17
CA GLU A 106 -9.27 2.81 18.83
C GLU A 106 -10.72 2.79 18.35
N THR A 107 -10.93 2.52 17.05
CA THR A 107 -12.29 2.39 16.49
C THR A 107 -12.99 1.13 16.99
N LEU A 108 -12.32 -0.03 17.02
CA LEU A 108 -12.92 -1.26 17.55
C LEU A 108 -13.21 -1.16 19.05
N GLU A 109 -12.33 -0.51 19.81
CA GLU A 109 -12.54 -0.18 21.22
C GLU A 109 -13.82 0.65 21.40
N ALA A 110 -13.95 1.75 20.65
CA ALA A 110 -15.13 2.60 20.72
C ALA A 110 -16.42 1.85 20.32
N VAL A 111 -16.36 0.90 19.39
CA VAL A 111 -17.49 0.02 19.05
C VAL A 111 -17.83 -0.94 20.20
N ALA A 112 -16.82 -1.59 20.78
CA ALA A 112 -17.01 -2.52 21.90
C ALA A 112 -17.66 -1.83 23.12
N GLU A 113 -17.27 -0.59 23.39
CA GLU A 113 -17.81 0.26 24.45
C GLU A 113 -19.16 0.92 24.11
N GLY A 114 -19.66 0.79 22.87
CA GLY A 114 -20.90 1.42 22.43
C GLY A 114 -20.81 2.95 22.24
N LYS A 115 -19.61 3.47 21.99
CA LYS A 115 -19.29 4.91 21.85
C LYS A 115 -19.01 5.35 20.40
N ALA A 116 -19.33 4.53 19.40
CA ALA A 116 -19.08 4.81 17.98
C ALA A 116 -20.37 4.71 17.13
N PRO A 117 -21.26 5.74 17.16
CA PRO A 117 -22.50 5.73 16.41
C PRO A 117 -22.26 5.51 14.91
N GLY A 118 -23.01 4.59 14.30
CA GLY A 118 -22.89 4.24 12.89
C GLY A 118 -21.88 3.12 12.57
N TYR A 119 -21.00 2.77 13.51
CA TYR A 119 -20.11 1.62 13.39
C TYR A 119 -20.67 0.39 14.11
N THR A 120 -20.27 -0.79 13.64
CA THR A 120 -20.61 -2.06 14.26
C THR A 120 -19.55 -3.11 13.91
N ILE A 121 -19.58 -4.25 14.60
CA ILE A 121 -18.77 -5.42 14.27
C ILE A 121 -19.47 -6.15 13.11
N ARG A 122 -19.10 -5.84 11.86
CA ARG A 122 -19.73 -6.40 10.67
C ARG A 122 -19.36 -7.86 10.43
N ASP A 123 -18.16 -8.31 10.81
CA ASP A 123 -17.73 -9.70 10.69
C ASP A 123 -17.42 -10.32 12.06
N VAL A 124 -18.49 -10.73 12.76
CA VAL A 124 -18.39 -11.40 14.06
C VAL A 124 -17.68 -12.76 13.94
N ALA A 125 -17.83 -13.47 12.81
CA ALA A 125 -17.16 -14.75 12.62
C ALA A 125 -15.64 -14.59 12.58
N LYS A 126 -15.15 -13.58 11.84
CA LYS A 126 -13.74 -13.22 11.81
C LYS A 126 -13.23 -12.73 13.16
N LEU A 127 -13.99 -11.88 13.86
CA LEU A 127 -13.65 -11.46 15.22
C LEU A 127 -13.36 -12.66 16.12
N ARG A 128 -14.29 -13.62 16.18
CA ARG A 128 -14.15 -14.80 17.03
C ARG A 128 -12.96 -15.66 16.64
N ARG A 129 -12.73 -15.85 15.34
CA ARG A 129 -11.59 -16.61 14.82
C ARG A 129 -10.26 -15.96 15.21
N ILE A 130 -10.11 -14.66 14.98
CA ILE A 130 -8.87 -13.93 15.30
C ILE A 130 -8.64 -13.88 16.80
N ALA A 131 -9.68 -13.62 17.60
CA ALA A 131 -9.57 -13.63 19.05
C ALA A 131 -9.14 -15.01 19.58
N ALA A 132 -9.74 -16.10 19.07
CA ALA A 132 -9.33 -17.46 19.42
C ALA A 132 -7.88 -17.77 18.99
N GLU A 133 -7.49 -17.36 17.78
CA GLU A 133 -6.12 -17.50 17.25
C GLU A 133 -5.09 -16.83 18.19
N LEU A 134 -5.44 -15.68 18.78
CA LEU A 134 -4.58 -14.93 19.68
C LEU A 134 -4.76 -15.28 21.17
N GLY A 135 -5.54 -16.31 21.48
CA GLY A 135 -5.65 -16.87 22.84
C GLY A 135 -6.71 -16.22 23.74
N VAL A 136 -7.70 -15.51 23.19
CA VAL A 136 -8.86 -15.04 23.96
C VAL A 136 -9.72 -16.25 24.37
N ALA A 137 -9.91 -16.43 25.69
CA ALA A 137 -10.70 -17.52 26.24
C ALA A 137 -12.18 -17.42 25.82
N ASP A 138 -12.77 -18.57 25.49
CA ASP A 138 -14.19 -18.72 25.13
C ASP A 138 -14.67 -17.76 24.03
N ALA A 139 -13.76 -17.37 23.12
CA ALA A 139 -14.06 -16.45 22.02
C ALA A 139 -15.21 -16.92 21.12
N ALA A 140 -15.46 -18.23 21.03
CA ALA A 140 -16.54 -18.81 20.24
C ALA A 140 -17.94 -18.51 20.81
N THR A 141 -18.08 -18.33 22.12
CA THR A 141 -19.38 -18.33 22.81
C THR A 141 -19.68 -17.04 23.58
N ARG A 142 -18.66 -16.30 24.02
CA ARG A 142 -18.84 -15.02 24.75
C ARG A 142 -19.53 -13.93 23.92
N PRO A 143 -20.12 -12.91 24.57
CA PRO A 143 -20.68 -11.75 23.87
C PRO A 143 -19.64 -11.09 22.95
N ALA A 144 -20.06 -10.67 21.75
CA ALA A 144 -19.14 -10.18 20.73
C ALA A 144 -18.34 -8.94 21.19
N HIS A 145 -18.97 -8.04 21.95
CA HIS A 145 -18.30 -6.85 22.45
C HIS A 145 -17.24 -7.18 23.52
N ASP A 146 -17.48 -8.17 24.38
CA ASP A 146 -16.49 -8.64 25.36
C ASP A 146 -15.28 -9.28 24.66
N VAL A 147 -15.53 -10.07 23.61
CA VAL A 147 -14.46 -10.66 22.78
C VAL A 147 -13.68 -9.56 22.05
N ALA A 148 -14.36 -8.53 21.56
CA ALA A 148 -13.71 -7.38 20.95
C ALA A 148 -12.84 -6.60 21.94
N ALA A 149 -13.30 -6.38 23.17
CA ALA A 149 -12.51 -5.71 24.22
C ALA A 149 -11.22 -6.46 24.58
N ASP A 150 -11.29 -7.79 24.68
CA ASP A 150 -10.09 -8.62 24.92
C ASP A 150 -9.14 -8.59 23.72
N LEU A 151 -9.67 -8.65 22.50
CA LEU A 151 -8.85 -8.53 21.28
C LEU A 151 -8.16 -7.15 21.20
N VAL A 152 -8.89 -6.07 21.49
CA VAL A 152 -8.36 -4.70 21.58
C VAL A 152 -7.19 -4.65 22.57
N THR A 153 -7.33 -5.29 23.74
CA THR A 153 -6.27 -5.35 24.75
C THR A 153 -5.01 -6.05 24.20
N ILE A 154 -5.16 -7.17 23.50
CA ILE A 154 -4.02 -7.87 22.86
C ILE A 154 -3.35 -6.97 21.82
N CYS A 155 -4.14 -6.31 20.97
CA CYS A 155 -3.61 -5.42 19.94
C CYS A 155 -2.88 -4.21 20.56
N TYR A 156 -3.41 -3.54 21.57
CA TYR A 156 -2.69 -2.46 22.26
C TYR A 156 -1.39 -2.93 22.91
N ASN A 157 -1.36 -4.15 23.46
CA ASN A 157 -0.14 -4.72 24.04
C ASN A 157 0.98 -4.90 23.01
N ASP A 158 0.64 -5.15 21.74
CA ASP A 158 1.59 -5.23 20.62
C ASP A 158 2.19 -3.86 20.25
N PHE A 159 1.56 -2.76 20.61
CA PHE A 159 2.12 -1.41 20.48
C PHE A 159 2.92 -0.97 21.71
N GLY A 160 2.90 -1.77 22.78
CA GLY A 160 3.63 -1.51 24.02
C GLY A 160 5.10 -1.96 23.99
N SER A 161 5.67 -2.14 25.19
CA SER A 161 7.11 -2.45 25.36
C SER A 161 7.39 -3.71 26.19
N ARG A 162 6.37 -4.53 26.49
CA ARG A 162 6.51 -5.68 27.40
C ARG A 162 6.59 -7.04 26.72
N ARG A 163 6.23 -7.15 25.43
CA ARG A 163 6.25 -8.44 24.74
C ARG A 163 7.66 -8.83 24.31
N ASN A 164 7.88 -10.14 24.15
CA ASN A 164 9.11 -10.69 23.57
C ASN A 164 9.01 -10.87 22.05
N ALA A 165 7.81 -11.04 21.51
CA ALA A 165 7.47 -11.12 20.09
C ALA A 165 6.14 -10.38 19.86
N LEU A 166 5.67 -10.16 18.64
CA LEU A 166 4.30 -9.65 18.34
C LEU A 166 3.28 -10.79 18.23
N ALA A 167 1.99 -10.50 18.44
CA ALA A 167 0.94 -11.52 18.60
C ALA A 167 0.76 -12.33 17.31
N PHE A 168 0.62 -11.63 16.18
CA PHE A 168 0.48 -12.26 14.86
C PHE A 168 1.75 -12.92 14.32
N LEU A 169 2.90 -12.75 15.00
CA LEU A 169 4.12 -13.46 14.62
C LEU A 169 3.92 -14.99 14.68
N ALA A 170 2.96 -15.47 15.48
CA ALA A 170 2.57 -16.87 15.57
C ALA A 170 2.16 -17.50 14.22
N ARG A 171 1.70 -16.69 13.25
CA ARG A 171 1.39 -17.15 11.90
C ARG A 171 2.61 -17.53 11.08
N ALA A 172 3.77 -16.92 11.36
CA ALA A 172 4.99 -17.25 10.65
C ALA A 172 5.43 -18.69 11.01
N PRO A 173 5.92 -19.48 10.03
CA PRO A 173 6.43 -20.83 10.28
C PRO A 173 7.47 -20.85 11.39
N GLN A 174 7.54 -21.95 12.14
CA GLN A 174 8.47 -22.07 13.28
C GLN A 174 9.92 -21.81 12.88
N VAL A 175 10.37 -22.37 11.75
CA VAL A 175 11.72 -22.16 11.20
C VAL A 175 12.05 -20.67 10.96
N ARG A 176 11.07 -19.90 10.50
CA ARG A 176 11.20 -18.46 10.27
C ARG A 176 11.32 -17.69 11.58
N ARG A 177 10.49 -18.02 12.57
CA ARG A 177 10.56 -17.43 13.91
C ARG A 177 11.89 -17.76 14.61
N ASP A 178 12.37 -18.99 14.50
CA ASP A 178 13.65 -19.42 15.08
C ASP A 178 14.84 -18.70 14.41
N LEU A 179 14.78 -18.49 13.10
CA LEU A 179 15.76 -17.69 12.38
C LEU A 179 15.76 -16.24 12.88
N TRP A 180 14.60 -15.58 12.94
CA TRP A 180 14.51 -14.21 13.46
C TRP A 180 15.01 -14.09 14.89
N GLN A 181 14.73 -15.09 15.73
CA GLN A 181 15.22 -15.11 17.10
C GLN A 181 16.75 -15.20 17.17
N ARG A 182 17.37 -16.09 16.38
CA ARG A 182 18.83 -16.23 16.31
C ARG A 182 19.52 -14.96 15.80
N LEU A 183 18.88 -14.26 14.86
CA LEU A 183 19.40 -13.01 14.28
C LEU A 183 19.10 -11.77 15.13
N GLY A 184 18.30 -11.89 16.20
CA GLY A 184 17.82 -10.74 16.98
C GLY A 184 16.82 -9.85 16.22
N MET A 185 16.16 -10.39 15.19
CA MET A 185 15.18 -9.69 14.33
C MET A 185 13.73 -9.81 14.81
N THR A 186 13.43 -10.64 15.82
CA THR A 186 12.06 -10.78 16.35
C THR A 186 11.48 -9.42 16.77
N PRO A 187 10.39 -8.92 16.17
CA PRO A 187 9.77 -7.66 16.55
C PRO A 187 9.06 -7.80 17.91
N ARG A 188 9.22 -6.81 18.80
CA ARG A 188 8.78 -6.91 20.21
C ARG A 188 7.63 -5.97 20.55
N GLY A 189 7.56 -4.84 19.86
CA GLY A 189 6.49 -3.85 20.03
C GLY A 189 6.51 -2.88 18.86
N VAL A 190 5.36 -2.62 18.24
CA VAL A 190 5.27 -1.84 16.98
C VAL A 190 5.94 -0.47 17.16
N ASP A 191 5.55 0.29 18.18
CA ASP A 191 6.12 1.61 18.46
C ASP A 191 7.55 1.53 19.01
N ARG A 192 7.85 0.47 19.77
CA ARG A 192 9.16 0.25 20.36
C ARG A 192 10.24 0.14 19.28
N GLU A 193 9.99 -0.59 18.20
CA GLU A 193 10.98 -0.74 17.13
C GLU A 193 11.18 0.54 16.33
N ILE A 194 10.15 1.38 16.21
CA ILE A 194 10.26 2.72 15.59
C ILE A 194 11.08 3.64 16.49
N ALA A 195 10.77 3.68 17.79
CA ALA A 195 11.49 4.49 18.76
C ALA A 195 12.97 4.06 18.90
N GLU A 196 13.26 2.76 18.93
CA GLU A 196 14.63 2.25 18.99
C GLU A 196 15.41 2.60 17.72
N MET A 197 14.80 2.59 16.53
CA MET A 197 15.46 3.04 15.31
C MET A 197 15.80 4.54 15.37
N MET A 198 14.89 5.37 15.89
CA MET A 198 15.16 6.79 16.09
C MET A 198 16.28 7.04 17.11
N HIS A 199 16.37 6.22 18.16
CA HIS A 199 17.47 6.23 19.12
C HIS A 199 18.80 5.81 18.49
N ARG A 200 18.85 4.65 17.82
CA ARG A 200 20.06 4.13 17.15
C ARG A 200 20.66 5.12 16.17
N THR A 201 19.80 5.85 15.46
CA THR A 201 20.21 6.82 14.45
C THR A 201 20.58 8.20 15.02
N HIS A 202 20.48 8.40 16.33
CA HIS A 202 21.05 9.55 17.03
C HIS A 202 22.59 9.57 16.89
N MET A 203 23.19 10.76 16.94
CA MET A 203 24.65 10.90 16.92
C MET A 203 25.28 10.14 18.11
N GLY A 204 26.32 9.34 17.85
CA GLY A 204 27.05 8.62 18.90
C GLY A 204 26.35 7.39 19.49
N CYS A 205 25.26 6.92 18.89
CA CYS A 205 24.59 5.68 19.30
C CYS A 205 25.08 4.49 18.45
N ASP A 206 24.30 4.04 17.47
CA ASP A 206 24.67 2.92 16.59
C ASP A 206 25.49 3.42 15.40
N ASN A 207 26.72 2.92 15.29
CA ASN A 207 27.68 3.28 14.25
C ASN A 207 28.19 2.02 13.52
N ASP A 208 27.40 0.96 13.49
CA ASP A 208 27.64 -0.23 12.68
C ASP A 208 26.52 -0.41 11.63
N HIS A 209 26.89 -0.42 10.35
CA HIS A 209 25.91 -0.48 9.27
C HIS A 209 25.13 -1.81 9.26
N THR A 210 25.75 -2.92 9.69
CA THR A 210 25.09 -4.23 9.75
C THR A 210 24.03 -4.24 10.85
N SER A 211 24.37 -3.78 12.06
CA SER A 211 23.46 -3.66 13.20
C SER A 211 22.25 -2.78 12.86
N LEU A 212 22.49 -1.64 12.21
CA LEU A 212 21.45 -0.73 11.74
C LEU A 212 20.49 -1.40 10.75
N LEU A 213 21.00 -2.16 9.78
CA LEU A 213 20.17 -2.86 8.79
C LEU A 213 19.40 -4.03 9.40
N VAL A 214 19.99 -4.75 10.36
CA VAL A 214 19.29 -5.79 11.13
C VAL A 214 18.13 -5.19 11.91
N HIS A 215 18.33 -4.03 12.54
CA HIS A 215 17.24 -3.35 13.22
C HIS A 215 16.20 -2.78 12.24
N ALA A 216 16.61 -2.31 11.05
CA ALA A 216 15.67 -1.89 10.02
C ALA A 216 14.76 -3.06 9.58
N ALA A 217 15.30 -4.26 9.43
CA ALA A 217 14.52 -5.46 9.19
C ALA A 217 13.54 -5.75 10.34
N ARG A 218 13.99 -5.64 11.60
CA ARG A 218 13.11 -5.80 12.77
C ARG A 218 11.98 -4.78 12.82
N THR A 219 12.26 -3.50 12.55
CA THR A 219 11.25 -2.43 12.49
C THR A 219 10.25 -2.68 11.37
N ALA A 220 10.70 -3.14 10.21
CA ALA A 220 9.80 -3.50 9.11
C ALA A 220 8.95 -4.73 9.44
N LEU A 221 9.51 -5.76 10.11
CA LEU A 221 8.73 -6.93 10.56
C LEU A 221 7.64 -6.53 11.56
N ALA A 222 7.91 -5.54 12.43
CA ALA A 222 6.92 -4.97 13.34
C ALA A 222 5.77 -4.23 12.62
N ASP A 223 6.01 -3.75 11.40
CA ASP A 223 4.95 -3.25 10.52
C ASP A 223 4.17 -4.43 9.89
N GLY A 224 4.82 -5.26 9.08
CA GLY A 224 4.16 -6.30 8.28
C GLY A 224 3.38 -7.34 9.11
N TRP A 225 3.97 -7.80 10.23
CA TRP A 225 3.38 -8.78 11.15
C TRP A 225 2.79 -8.15 12.42
N GLY A 226 2.67 -6.82 12.43
CA GLY A 226 2.11 -6.04 13.54
C GLY A 226 1.15 -5.00 13.00
N GLY A 227 1.60 -3.75 12.84
CA GLY A 227 0.77 -2.61 12.46
C GLY A 227 -0.13 -2.84 11.24
N SER A 228 0.44 -3.30 10.12
CA SER A 228 -0.32 -3.58 8.89
C SER A 228 -1.28 -4.77 9.03
N MET A 229 -0.86 -5.84 9.71
CA MET A 229 -1.70 -7.02 9.92
C MET A 229 -2.86 -6.72 10.86
N ILE A 230 -2.63 -5.97 11.94
CA ILE A 230 -3.69 -5.47 12.82
C ILE A 230 -4.64 -4.58 12.03
N GLY A 231 -4.12 -3.58 11.29
CA GLY A 231 -4.97 -2.69 10.48
C GLY A 231 -5.88 -3.44 9.50
N THR A 232 -5.34 -4.48 8.85
CA THR A 232 -6.08 -5.33 7.91
C THR A 232 -7.17 -6.15 8.60
N GLU A 233 -6.80 -6.90 9.65
CA GLU A 233 -7.73 -7.83 10.30
C GLU A 233 -8.86 -7.09 11.04
N LEU A 234 -8.54 -5.96 11.68
CA LEU A 234 -9.53 -5.14 12.36
C LEU A 234 -10.44 -4.39 11.36
N SER A 235 -9.91 -3.95 10.22
CA SER A 235 -10.73 -3.37 9.16
C SER A 235 -11.74 -4.38 8.62
N ASP A 236 -11.36 -5.65 8.46
CA ASP A 236 -12.30 -6.68 8.03
C ASP A 236 -13.36 -6.99 9.09
N ILE A 237 -13.01 -6.97 10.37
CA ILE A 237 -13.96 -7.12 11.48
C ILE A 237 -14.98 -5.98 11.50
N LEU A 238 -14.52 -4.74 11.36
CA LEU A 238 -15.34 -3.53 11.43
C LEU A 238 -16.17 -3.28 10.16
N PHE A 239 -15.61 -3.58 8.99
CA PHE A 239 -16.19 -3.17 7.71
C PHE A 239 -16.64 -4.33 6.83
N GLY A 240 -16.32 -5.57 7.21
CA GLY A 240 -16.64 -6.80 6.50
C GLY A 240 -15.45 -7.33 5.71
N THR A 241 -15.21 -8.64 5.79
CA THR A 241 -14.16 -9.31 4.99
C THR A 241 -14.47 -9.20 3.49
N PRO A 242 -13.52 -8.71 2.66
CA PRO A 242 -13.73 -8.59 1.22
C PRO A 242 -14.11 -9.91 0.54
N ARG A 243 -15.01 -9.83 -0.44
CA ARG A 243 -15.41 -10.96 -1.31
C ARG A 243 -15.45 -10.54 -2.78
N PRO A 244 -15.23 -11.47 -3.74
CA PRO A 244 -15.13 -11.16 -5.16
C PRO A 244 -16.35 -10.39 -5.66
N ARG A 245 -16.12 -9.27 -6.35
CA ARG A 245 -17.16 -8.41 -6.92
C ARG A 245 -16.65 -7.59 -8.08
N GLN A 246 -17.57 -7.19 -8.94
CA GLN A 246 -17.29 -6.30 -10.07
C GLN A 246 -17.33 -4.83 -9.63
N SER A 247 -16.50 -4.01 -10.28
CA SER A 247 -16.49 -2.55 -10.18
C SER A 247 -15.85 -1.96 -11.44
N THR A 248 -15.47 -0.70 -11.39
CA THR A 248 -14.81 0.00 -12.50
C THR A 248 -13.65 0.88 -12.02
N VAL A 249 -12.76 1.23 -12.95
CA VAL A 249 -11.57 2.04 -12.69
C VAL A 249 -11.30 3.04 -13.81
N ASN A 250 -10.56 4.11 -13.48
CA ASN A 250 -10.10 5.26 -14.28
C ASN A 250 -10.92 6.55 -14.06
N LEU A 251 -10.48 7.67 -14.63
CA LEU A 251 -11.16 8.96 -14.42
C LEU A 251 -12.60 9.01 -14.97
N GLY A 252 -12.95 8.09 -15.88
CA GLY A 252 -14.29 7.93 -16.42
C GLY A 252 -15.35 7.50 -15.41
N VAL A 253 -14.95 7.06 -14.21
CA VAL A 253 -15.89 6.73 -13.12
C VAL A 253 -16.56 7.98 -12.54
N LEU A 254 -16.01 9.17 -12.80
CA LEU A 254 -16.66 10.44 -12.48
C LEU A 254 -17.86 10.64 -13.40
N ARG A 255 -18.93 11.25 -12.88
CA ARG A 255 -20.18 11.47 -13.63
C ARG A 255 -20.54 12.95 -13.69
N LYS A 256 -20.83 13.45 -14.89
CA LYS A 256 -21.12 14.87 -15.12
C LYS A 256 -22.44 15.31 -14.46
N ASP A 257 -23.40 14.42 -14.37
CA ASP A 257 -24.75 14.64 -13.83
C ASP A 257 -24.86 14.34 -12.32
N ALA A 258 -23.77 13.90 -11.67
CA ALA A 258 -23.77 13.57 -10.24
C ALA A 258 -22.89 14.52 -9.42
N VAL A 259 -23.14 14.59 -8.12
CA VAL A 259 -22.19 15.12 -7.13
C VAL A 259 -21.04 14.12 -7.01
N ASN A 260 -19.83 14.47 -7.41
CA ASN A 260 -18.66 13.59 -7.32
C ASN A 260 -17.85 13.88 -6.05
N ILE A 261 -17.76 12.87 -5.19
CA ILE A 261 -16.99 12.89 -3.95
C ILE A 261 -15.84 11.90 -4.08
N LEU A 262 -14.61 12.41 -4.04
CA LEU A 262 -13.41 11.58 -4.09
C LEU A 262 -12.88 11.37 -2.68
N VAL A 263 -12.87 10.11 -2.22
CA VAL A 263 -12.24 9.74 -0.95
C VAL A 263 -10.77 9.38 -1.19
N HIS A 264 -9.87 10.07 -0.49
CA HIS A 264 -8.43 9.97 -0.71
C HIS A 264 -7.66 9.83 0.60
N GLY A 265 -6.75 8.86 0.67
CA GLY A 265 -5.98 8.60 1.88
C GLY A 265 -5.82 7.10 2.09
N HIS A 266 -5.90 6.67 3.35
CA HIS A 266 -5.69 5.29 3.79
C HIS A 266 -6.71 4.76 4.79
N ASN A 267 -7.45 5.60 5.53
CA ASN A 267 -8.26 5.13 6.64
C ASN A 267 -9.73 4.85 6.24
N PRO A 268 -10.18 3.58 6.21
CA PRO A 268 -11.56 3.26 5.85
C PRO A 268 -12.60 3.72 6.86
N VAL A 269 -12.20 4.03 8.10
CA VAL A 269 -13.08 4.58 9.15
C VAL A 269 -13.85 5.79 8.61
N VAL A 270 -13.16 6.74 7.98
CA VAL A 270 -13.80 7.93 7.39
C VAL A 270 -14.58 7.56 6.13
N SER A 271 -13.98 6.83 5.19
CA SER A 271 -14.57 6.64 3.87
C SER A 271 -15.84 5.77 3.89
N GLU A 272 -15.92 4.78 4.77
CA GLU A 272 -17.13 3.98 4.98
C GLU A 272 -18.29 4.84 5.50
N MET A 273 -18.00 5.81 6.37
CA MET A 273 -19.01 6.73 6.90
C MET A 273 -19.40 7.83 5.92
N ILE A 274 -18.48 8.31 5.08
CA ILE A 274 -18.82 9.15 3.93
C ILE A 274 -19.79 8.40 3.02
N LEU A 275 -19.47 7.16 2.65
CA LEU A 275 -20.35 6.34 1.82
C LEU A 275 -21.72 6.13 2.48
N ALA A 276 -21.75 5.84 3.78
CA ALA A 276 -23.01 5.70 4.52
C ALA A 276 -23.86 6.99 4.45
N ALA A 277 -23.25 8.15 4.68
CA ALA A 277 -23.94 9.44 4.63
C ALA A 277 -24.53 9.74 3.24
N THR A 278 -23.83 9.42 2.15
CA THR A 278 -24.36 9.60 0.78
C THR A 278 -25.59 8.74 0.44
N ARG A 279 -25.88 7.72 1.26
CA ARG A 279 -27.02 6.82 1.08
C ARG A 279 -28.24 7.23 1.91
N GLU A 280 -28.11 8.21 2.78
CA GLU A 280 -29.23 8.71 3.59
C GLU A 280 -30.29 9.40 2.69
N PRO A 281 -31.59 9.10 2.85
CA PRO A 281 -32.63 9.65 1.98
C PRO A 281 -32.64 11.18 1.91
N ALA A 282 -32.50 11.86 3.07
CA ALA A 282 -32.48 13.32 3.12
C ALA A 282 -31.26 13.93 2.42
N VAL A 283 -30.11 13.27 2.48
CA VAL A 283 -28.88 13.72 1.81
C VAL A 283 -28.99 13.52 0.28
N ARG A 284 -29.58 12.40 -0.16
CA ARG A 284 -29.87 12.17 -1.59
C ARG A 284 -30.89 13.17 -2.13
N GLN A 285 -31.92 13.49 -1.35
CA GLN A 285 -32.89 14.54 -1.70
C GLN A 285 -32.20 15.88 -1.86
N ALA A 286 -31.29 16.26 -0.95
CA ALA A 286 -30.55 17.52 -1.07
C ALA A 286 -29.69 17.58 -2.35
N ALA A 287 -29.10 16.46 -2.79
CA ALA A 287 -28.38 16.42 -4.07
C ALA A 287 -29.33 16.60 -5.27
N GLN A 288 -30.53 16.01 -5.22
CA GLN A 288 -31.56 16.20 -6.25
C GLN A 288 -32.07 17.63 -6.28
N ASP A 289 -32.30 18.24 -5.12
CA ASP A 289 -32.72 19.64 -4.99
C ASP A 289 -31.63 20.60 -5.53
N ALA A 290 -30.35 20.22 -5.42
CA ALA A 290 -29.22 20.92 -6.03
C ALA A 290 -29.07 20.67 -7.54
N GLY A 291 -29.92 19.83 -8.15
CA GLY A 291 -29.95 19.55 -9.58
C GLY A 291 -29.12 18.33 -10.04
N ALA A 292 -28.54 17.56 -9.11
CA ALA A 292 -27.80 16.35 -9.45
C ALA A 292 -28.71 15.13 -9.58
N ALA A 293 -28.40 14.23 -10.50
CA ALA A 293 -29.10 12.96 -10.67
C ALA A 293 -28.77 11.96 -9.54
N ASP A 294 -27.56 12.06 -8.96
CA ASP A 294 -27.06 11.13 -7.95
C ASP A 294 -25.89 11.74 -7.14
N ILE A 295 -25.47 11.04 -6.09
CA ILE A 295 -24.20 11.25 -5.41
C ILE A 295 -23.27 10.09 -5.79
N ASN A 296 -22.16 10.41 -6.43
CA ASN A 296 -21.16 9.47 -6.91
C ASN A 296 -19.90 9.54 -6.04
N VAL A 297 -19.65 8.48 -5.25
CA VAL A 297 -18.39 8.33 -4.52
C VAL A 297 -17.42 7.53 -5.38
N ALA A 298 -16.18 8.01 -5.52
CA ALA A 298 -15.10 7.23 -6.12
C ALA A 298 -13.82 7.32 -5.30
N GLY A 299 -13.00 6.27 -5.37
CA GLY A 299 -11.79 6.11 -4.58
C GLY A 299 -10.53 6.66 -5.24
N LEU A 300 -9.59 7.11 -4.41
CA LEU A 300 -8.20 7.38 -4.80
C LEU A 300 -7.24 6.67 -3.82
N CYS A 301 -6.18 6.07 -4.36
CA CYS A 301 -5.15 5.38 -3.57
C CYS A 301 -5.70 4.30 -2.62
N CYS A 302 -5.23 4.22 -1.37
CA CYS A 302 -5.51 3.09 -0.48
C CYS A 302 -6.91 3.11 0.10
N THR A 303 -7.41 4.25 0.57
CA THR A 303 -8.83 4.40 0.98
C THR A 303 -9.77 4.00 -0.16
N GLY A 304 -9.42 4.35 -1.41
CA GLY A 304 -10.17 3.86 -2.57
C GLY A 304 -10.14 2.34 -2.70
N ASN A 305 -9.00 1.69 -2.44
CA ASN A 305 -8.87 0.24 -2.52
C ASN A 305 -9.70 -0.45 -1.43
N GLU A 306 -9.75 0.11 -0.21
CA GLU A 306 -10.56 -0.42 0.88
C GLU A 306 -12.05 -0.45 0.51
N LEU A 307 -12.60 0.66 -0.01
CA LEU A 307 -14.00 0.70 -0.46
C LEU A 307 -14.24 -0.14 -1.72
N LEU A 308 -13.28 -0.21 -2.63
CA LEU A 308 -13.37 -1.07 -3.81
C LEU A 308 -13.47 -2.56 -3.41
N MET A 309 -12.65 -3.00 -2.45
CA MET A 309 -12.65 -4.37 -1.92
C MET A 309 -13.94 -4.73 -1.18
N ARG A 310 -14.44 -3.83 -0.33
CA ARG A 310 -15.57 -4.14 0.58
C ARG A 310 -16.94 -3.75 0.06
N GLN A 311 -17.01 -2.69 -0.76
CA GLN A 311 -18.26 -2.07 -1.21
C GLN A 311 -18.41 -2.07 -2.73
N GLY A 312 -17.35 -2.36 -3.49
CA GLY A 312 -17.37 -2.31 -4.95
C GLY A 312 -17.39 -0.87 -5.50
N ILE A 313 -16.99 0.11 -4.68
CA ILE A 313 -16.94 1.51 -5.10
C ILE A 313 -15.85 1.70 -6.18
N PRO A 314 -16.16 2.39 -7.29
CA PRO A 314 -15.20 2.61 -8.37
C PRO A 314 -13.94 3.35 -7.93
N MET A 315 -12.82 3.04 -8.57
CA MET A 315 -11.52 3.69 -8.32
C MET A 315 -11.22 4.72 -9.41
N ALA A 316 -11.16 6.01 -9.07
CA ALA A 316 -10.86 7.06 -10.04
C ALA A 316 -9.40 7.02 -10.51
N GLY A 317 -8.47 6.68 -9.62
CA GLY A 317 -7.06 6.62 -9.99
C GLY A 317 -6.09 6.31 -8.85
N ASN A 318 -4.83 6.12 -9.25
CA ASN A 318 -3.69 5.94 -8.35
C ASN A 318 -2.99 7.27 -8.05
N HIS A 319 -1.80 7.18 -7.43
CA HIS A 319 -1.09 8.32 -6.86
C HIS A 319 -0.92 9.52 -7.82
N LEU A 320 -0.41 9.31 -9.03
CA LEU A 320 -0.16 10.43 -9.96
C LEU A 320 -1.42 10.89 -10.72
N MET A 321 -2.55 10.18 -10.57
CA MET A 321 -3.84 10.62 -11.11
C MET A 321 -4.59 11.57 -10.17
N THR A 322 -4.16 11.71 -8.91
CA THR A 322 -4.90 12.47 -7.89
C THR A 322 -5.10 13.93 -8.25
N GLU A 323 -4.06 14.61 -8.75
CA GLU A 323 -4.16 15.99 -9.27
C GLU A 323 -5.06 16.05 -10.50
N LEU A 324 -4.90 15.08 -11.40
CA LEU A 324 -5.61 15.01 -12.67
C LEU A 324 -7.11 14.77 -12.49
N ALA A 325 -7.51 14.08 -11.41
CA ALA A 325 -8.91 13.91 -11.05
C ALA A 325 -9.60 15.24 -10.72
N ILE A 326 -8.88 16.20 -10.10
CA ILE A 326 -9.39 17.56 -9.88
C ILE A 326 -9.45 18.33 -11.21
N VAL A 327 -8.42 18.16 -12.06
CA VAL A 327 -8.33 18.84 -13.38
C VAL A 327 -9.50 18.48 -14.31
N THR A 328 -10.19 17.35 -14.09
CA THR A 328 -11.44 17.05 -14.80
C THR A 328 -12.50 18.14 -14.65
N GLY A 329 -12.41 18.98 -13.61
CA GLY A 329 -13.41 19.99 -13.27
C GLY A 329 -14.71 19.41 -12.72
N ALA A 330 -14.78 18.09 -12.50
CA ALA A 330 -15.99 17.40 -12.05
C ALA A 330 -15.96 16.98 -10.57
N ALA A 331 -14.80 17.04 -9.91
CA ALA A 331 -14.68 16.71 -8.48
C ALA A 331 -15.27 17.84 -7.63
N ASP A 332 -16.34 17.58 -6.88
CA ASP A 332 -16.95 18.61 -6.04
C ASP A 332 -16.31 18.64 -4.65
N ALA A 333 -15.88 17.49 -4.15
CA ALA A 333 -15.05 17.41 -2.97
C ALA A 333 -13.97 16.33 -3.07
N ILE A 334 -12.80 16.63 -2.51
CA ILE A 334 -11.81 15.63 -2.09
C ILE A 334 -11.89 15.52 -0.58
N VAL A 335 -12.23 14.34 -0.07
CA VAL A 335 -12.27 14.05 1.37
C VAL A 335 -11.00 13.28 1.75
N ALA A 336 -10.13 13.94 2.50
CA ALA A 336 -8.77 13.52 2.74
C ALA A 336 -8.52 13.17 4.22
N ASP A 337 -7.96 12.00 4.48
CA ASP A 337 -7.44 11.62 5.80
C ASP A 337 -5.94 11.96 5.96
N TYR A 338 -5.04 11.00 5.76
CA TYR A 338 -3.59 11.13 5.87
C TYR A 338 -2.85 10.23 4.85
N GLN A 339 -1.54 10.50 4.72
CA GLN A 339 -0.57 9.75 3.91
C GLN A 339 -0.83 9.78 2.38
N CYS A 340 0.24 10.06 1.62
CA CYS A 340 0.24 10.13 0.15
C CYS A 340 -0.70 11.16 -0.49
N ILE A 341 -1.29 12.04 0.31
CA ILE A 341 -2.12 13.16 -0.14
C ILE A 341 -1.18 14.32 -0.47
N MET A 342 -1.04 14.65 -1.75
CA MET A 342 -0.13 15.71 -2.17
C MET A 342 -0.69 17.09 -1.74
N PRO A 343 0.12 17.95 -1.09
CA PRO A 343 -0.35 19.28 -0.68
C PRO A 343 -0.67 20.21 -1.86
N SER A 344 -0.17 19.90 -3.06
CA SER A 344 -0.55 20.58 -4.30
C SER A 344 -2.04 20.48 -4.61
N LEU A 345 -2.72 19.43 -4.13
CA LEU A 345 -4.16 19.24 -4.34
C LEU A 345 -4.98 20.40 -3.78
N VAL A 346 -4.54 21.06 -2.70
CA VAL A 346 -5.20 22.26 -2.16
C VAL A 346 -5.15 23.41 -3.17
N GLN A 347 -3.97 23.62 -3.77
CA GLN A 347 -3.74 24.73 -4.71
C GLN A 347 -4.48 24.48 -6.02
N ILE A 348 -4.51 23.23 -6.49
CA ILE A 348 -5.24 22.82 -7.69
C ILE A 348 -6.75 22.90 -7.45
N ALA A 349 -7.25 22.43 -6.31
CA ALA A 349 -8.67 22.56 -5.94
C ALA A 349 -9.12 24.02 -5.92
N ALA A 350 -8.28 24.94 -5.43
CA ALA A 350 -8.54 26.38 -5.41
C ALA A 350 -8.63 27.02 -6.81
N CYS A 351 -8.18 26.33 -7.87
CA CYS A 351 -8.38 26.75 -9.26
C CYS A 351 -9.77 26.37 -9.82
N TYR A 352 -10.55 25.58 -9.08
CA TYR A 352 -11.89 25.10 -9.41
C TYR A 352 -12.87 25.37 -8.25
N HIS A 353 -14.06 24.77 -8.29
CA HIS A 353 -15.05 24.81 -7.20
C HIS A 353 -14.81 23.74 -6.12
N THR A 354 -13.89 22.80 -6.37
CA THR A 354 -13.64 21.62 -5.54
C THR A 354 -13.32 22.00 -4.10
N ARG A 355 -14.04 21.41 -3.15
CA ARG A 355 -13.72 21.52 -1.71
C ARG A 355 -12.69 20.48 -1.34
N PHE A 356 -11.52 20.93 -0.89
CA PHE A 356 -10.52 20.06 -0.30
C PHE A 356 -10.75 19.99 1.22
N VAL A 357 -11.24 18.85 1.70
CA VAL A 357 -11.67 18.65 3.09
C VAL A 357 -10.72 17.69 3.80
N THR A 358 -10.11 18.12 4.90
CA THR A 358 -9.26 17.26 5.75
C THR A 358 -10.02 16.80 6.98
N THR A 359 -9.87 15.52 7.34
CA THR A 359 -10.68 14.90 8.40
C THR A 359 -9.89 14.40 9.59
N SER A 360 -8.59 14.15 9.44
CA SER A 360 -7.75 13.67 10.54
C SER A 360 -7.01 14.81 11.23
N PRO A 361 -6.87 14.80 12.57
CA PRO A 361 -5.99 15.73 13.28
C PRO A 361 -4.52 15.59 12.86
N LYS A 362 -4.13 14.42 12.31
CA LYS A 362 -2.77 14.08 11.86
C LYS A 362 -2.51 14.56 10.42
N GLY A 363 -3.57 14.73 9.61
CA GLY A 363 -3.51 15.09 8.19
C GLY A 363 -3.91 16.54 7.93
N ARG A 364 -3.12 17.50 8.42
CA ARG A 364 -3.43 18.94 8.31
C ARG A 364 -2.80 19.56 7.06
N PHE A 365 -3.61 20.32 6.32
CA PHE A 365 -3.18 21.01 5.11
C PHE A 365 -3.60 22.48 5.18
N THR A 366 -2.63 23.39 5.12
CA THR A 366 -2.92 24.83 5.10
C THR A 366 -3.75 25.19 3.86
N GLY A 367 -4.87 25.90 4.08
CA GLY A 367 -5.83 26.25 3.04
C GLY A 367 -6.96 25.23 2.83
N ALA A 368 -6.89 24.04 3.41
CA ALA A 368 -7.99 23.09 3.39
C ALA A 368 -9.14 23.50 4.33
N THR A 369 -10.36 23.07 4.00
CA THR A 369 -11.47 23.05 4.97
C THR A 369 -11.23 21.89 5.93
N HIS A 370 -11.22 22.13 7.24
CA HIS A 370 -10.98 21.07 8.22
C HIS A 370 -12.26 20.70 8.95
N VAL A 371 -12.75 19.48 8.75
CA VAL A 371 -13.90 18.91 9.45
C VAL A 371 -13.41 17.63 10.12
N GLU A 372 -12.98 17.75 11.38
CA GLU A 372 -12.34 16.64 12.10
C GLU A 372 -13.33 15.52 12.40
N VAL A 373 -12.93 14.27 12.11
CA VAL A 373 -13.75 13.06 12.22
C VAL A 373 -13.12 12.09 13.22
N HIS A 374 -13.93 11.64 14.18
CA HIS A 374 -13.63 10.62 15.18
C HIS A 374 -14.76 9.58 15.24
N PRO A 375 -14.53 8.35 15.73
CA PRO A 375 -15.58 7.33 15.81
C PRO A 375 -16.88 7.82 16.49
N HIS A 376 -16.79 8.63 17.54
CA HIS A 376 -17.95 9.13 18.29
C HIS A 376 -18.79 10.18 17.56
N ASN A 377 -18.24 10.85 16.53
CA ASN A 377 -18.94 11.92 15.79
C ASN A 377 -19.01 11.68 14.27
N ALA A 378 -18.42 10.58 13.77
CA ALA A 378 -18.22 10.38 12.33
C ALA A 378 -19.52 10.39 11.53
N GLN A 379 -20.62 9.85 12.08
CA GLN A 379 -21.91 9.85 11.39
C GLN A 379 -22.41 11.28 11.10
N GLU A 380 -22.27 12.19 12.06
CA GLU A 380 -22.70 13.59 11.93
C GLU A 380 -21.75 14.36 11.01
N ARG A 381 -20.43 14.23 11.24
CA ARG A 381 -19.42 14.93 10.46
C ARG A 381 -19.37 14.48 9.00
N CYS A 382 -19.55 13.19 8.73
CA CYS A 382 -19.59 12.72 7.34
C CYS A 382 -20.83 13.25 6.60
N ARG A 383 -21.96 13.44 7.29
CA ARG A 383 -23.13 14.11 6.72
C ARG A 383 -22.81 15.57 6.39
N GLU A 384 -22.20 16.31 7.30
CA GLU A 384 -21.74 17.69 7.05
C GLU A 384 -20.83 17.77 5.82
N ILE A 385 -19.84 16.87 5.72
CA ILE A 385 -18.90 16.82 4.59
C ILE A 385 -19.60 16.55 3.26
N VAL A 386 -20.56 15.61 3.24
CA VAL A 386 -21.34 15.35 2.01
C VAL A 386 -22.18 16.55 1.61
N MET A 387 -22.77 17.26 2.58
CA MET A 387 -23.50 18.50 2.30
C MET A 387 -22.59 19.61 1.74
N LEU A 388 -21.34 19.72 2.22
CA LEU A 388 -20.35 20.63 1.63
C LEU A 388 -20.03 20.28 0.17
N ALA A 389 -20.01 18.99 -0.19
CA ALA A 389 -19.80 18.55 -1.56
C ALA A 389 -21.02 18.86 -2.45
N ILE A 390 -22.24 18.67 -1.95
CA ILE A 390 -23.48 19.03 -2.65
C ILE A 390 -23.54 20.54 -2.89
N ASP A 391 -23.20 21.34 -1.89
CA ASP A 391 -23.08 22.79 -2.03
C ASP A 391 -22.03 23.17 -3.08
N ALA A 392 -20.87 22.51 -3.09
CA ALA A 392 -19.84 22.72 -4.10
C ALA A 392 -20.32 22.39 -5.52
N TYR A 393 -21.08 21.31 -5.70
CA TYR A 393 -21.65 20.92 -6.99
C TYR A 393 -22.42 22.07 -7.67
N THR A 394 -23.17 22.86 -6.91
CA THR A 394 -23.94 24.01 -7.44
C THR A 394 -23.07 25.10 -8.06
N ARG A 395 -21.77 25.13 -7.73
CA ARG A 395 -20.76 26.08 -8.24
C ARG A 395 -19.84 25.48 -9.29
N ARG A 396 -20.07 24.22 -9.69
CA ARG A 396 -19.29 23.56 -10.74
C ARG A 396 -19.41 24.37 -12.03
N ASP A 397 -18.28 24.77 -12.61
CA ASP A 397 -18.26 25.42 -13.93
C ASP A 397 -18.42 24.35 -15.02
N PRO A 398 -19.60 24.25 -15.67
CA PRO A 398 -19.86 23.20 -16.65
C PRO A 398 -19.00 23.33 -17.91
N ALA A 399 -18.43 24.51 -18.19
CA ALA A 399 -17.58 24.77 -19.35
C ALA A 399 -16.16 24.22 -19.15
N ARG A 400 -15.74 23.99 -17.90
CA ARG A 400 -14.43 23.44 -17.55
C ARG A 400 -14.45 21.95 -17.20
N VAL A 401 -15.61 21.31 -17.33
CA VAL A 401 -15.76 19.86 -17.12
C VAL A 401 -15.29 19.08 -18.34
N ASP A 402 -14.29 18.24 -18.14
CA ASP A 402 -13.79 17.28 -19.13
C ASP A 402 -13.46 15.94 -18.43
N ILE A 403 -14.29 14.92 -18.67
CA ILE A 403 -14.12 13.57 -18.14
C ILE A 403 -13.67 12.69 -19.32
N PRO A 404 -12.39 12.27 -19.38
CA PRO A 404 -11.74 11.95 -20.65
C PRO A 404 -11.93 10.51 -21.14
N SER A 405 -12.70 9.67 -20.45
CA SER A 405 -12.71 8.23 -20.74
C SER A 405 -13.99 7.54 -20.31
N GLN A 406 -14.23 6.35 -20.85
CA GLN A 406 -15.19 5.39 -20.30
C GLN A 406 -14.53 4.52 -19.23
N PRO A 407 -15.23 4.16 -18.14
CA PRO A 407 -14.70 3.27 -17.11
C PRO A 407 -14.28 1.90 -17.66
N VAL A 408 -13.20 1.32 -17.11
CA VAL A 408 -12.77 -0.05 -17.39
C VAL A 408 -13.30 -0.98 -16.29
N SER A 409 -13.90 -2.12 -16.66
CA SER A 409 -14.39 -3.12 -15.72
C SER A 409 -13.23 -3.83 -14.99
N ILE A 410 -13.42 -4.08 -13.69
CA ILE A 410 -12.50 -4.81 -12.84
C ILE A 410 -13.25 -5.71 -11.86
N MET A 411 -12.64 -6.82 -11.49
CA MET A 411 -13.02 -7.67 -10.37
C MET A 411 -12.04 -7.44 -9.21
N SER A 412 -12.59 -7.27 -8.02
CA SER A 412 -11.87 -6.96 -6.79
C SER A 412 -12.40 -7.86 -5.65
N GLY A 413 -11.77 -7.80 -4.47
CA GLY A 413 -12.29 -8.45 -3.27
C GLY A 413 -11.63 -9.79 -2.94
N PHE A 414 -10.42 -10.05 -3.42
CA PHE A 414 -9.68 -11.29 -3.16
C PHE A 414 -8.93 -11.23 -1.83
N SER A 415 -9.68 -11.25 -0.71
CA SER A 415 -9.12 -11.60 0.60
C SER A 415 -8.61 -13.05 0.62
N ASN A 416 -7.81 -13.42 1.62
CA ASN A 416 -7.37 -14.82 1.76
C ASN A 416 -8.55 -15.76 1.97
N GLU A 417 -9.56 -15.32 2.73
CA GLU A 417 -10.82 -16.03 2.92
C GLU A 417 -11.55 -16.24 1.60
N ALA A 418 -11.64 -15.22 0.73
CA ALA A 418 -12.23 -15.34 -0.60
C ALA A 418 -11.43 -16.28 -1.52
N ILE A 419 -10.10 -16.23 -1.47
CA ILE A 419 -9.24 -17.13 -2.25
C ILE A 419 -9.47 -18.57 -1.79
N LEU A 420 -9.46 -18.84 -0.49
CA LEU A 420 -9.72 -20.17 0.05
C LEU A 420 -11.14 -20.64 -0.28
N GLU A 421 -12.16 -19.78 -0.20
CA GLU A 421 -13.54 -20.09 -0.60
C GLU A 421 -13.61 -20.49 -2.08
N ALA A 422 -12.96 -19.74 -2.98
CA ALA A 422 -12.89 -20.07 -4.40
C ALA A 422 -12.16 -21.41 -4.66
N LEU A 423 -11.26 -21.83 -3.77
CA LEU A 423 -10.55 -23.11 -3.81
C LEU A 423 -11.29 -24.24 -3.07
N GLY A 424 -12.54 -24.04 -2.63
CA GLY A 424 -13.31 -25.07 -1.92
C GLY A 424 -12.94 -25.24 -0.44
N GLY A 425 -12.40 -24.20 0.18
CA GLY A 425 -12.17 -24.09 1.63
C GLY A 425 -10.75 -24.45 2.11
N THR A 426 -9.87 -24.92 1.23
CA THR A 426 -8.48 -25.28 1.59
C THR A 426 -7.48 -24.77 0.55
N PRO A 427 -6.19 -24.57 0.89
CA PRO A 427 -5.18 -24.18 -0.10
C PRO A 427 -4.77 -25.34 -1.02
N LYS A 428 -5.31 -26.55 -0.83
CA LYS A 428 -4.86 -27.75 -1.53
C LYS A 428 -4.93 -27.62 -3.06
N PRO A 429 -6.02 -27.12 -3.68
CA PRO A 429 -6.04 -26.98 -5.14
C PRO A 429 -4.99 -25.99 -5.67
N LEU A 430 -4.67 -24.95 -4.90
CA LEU A 430 -3.61 -24.00 -5.25
C LEU A 430 -2.23 -24.65 -5.15
N ILE A 431 -1.98 -25.42 -4.09
CA ILE A 431 -0.74 -26.19 -3.91
C ILE A 431 -0.59 -27.21 -5.04
N ASP A 432 -1.65 -27.98 -5.35
CA ASP A 432 -1.63 -29.00 -6.40
C ASP A 432 -1.33 -28.37 -7.78
N ALA A 433 -1.91 -27.19 -8.09
CA ALA A 433 -1.60 -26.44 -9.30
C ALA A 433 -0.13 -25.96 -9.37
N VAL A 434 0.46 -25.61 -8.23
CA VAL A 434 1.88 -25.23 -8.15
C VAL A 434 2.79 -26.43 -8.35
N VAL A 435 2.47 -27.55 -7.70
CA VAL A 435 3.19 -28.82 -7.84
C VAL A 435 3.15 -29.31 -9.29
N ALA A 436 1.99 -29.24 -9.94
CA ALA A 436 1.80 -29.62 -11.34
C ALA A 436 2.45 -28.65 -12.34
N GLY A 437 2.93 -27.49 -11.89
CA GLY A 437 3.54 -26.47 -12.75
C GLY A 437 2.54 -25.63 -13.56
N GLN A 438 1.23 -25.81 -13.33
CA GLN A 438 0.20 -24.98 -13.94
C GLN A 438 0.28 -23.53 -13.44
N ILE A 439 0.65 -23.35 -12.16
CA ILE A 439 1.10 -22.07 -11.63
C ILE A 439 2.55 -22.24 -11.20
N ARG A 440 3.47 -21.58 -11.89
CA ARG A 440 4.91 -21.72 -11.61
C ARG A 440 5.29 -21.05 -10.29
N GLY A 441 4.62 -19.96 -9.96
CA GLY A 441 4.79 -19.26 -8.70
C GLY A 441 3.83 -18.08 -8.56
N PHE A 442 4.03 -17.28 -7.50
CA PHE A 442 3.25 -16.07 -7.24
C PHE A 442 4.15 -14.87 -7.08
N VAL A 443 3.73 -13.71 -7.61
CA VAL A 443 4.42 -12.44 -7.34
C VAL A 443 3.46 -11.40 -6.82
N GLY A 444 3.74 -10.88 -5.63
CA GLY A 444 3.07 -9.69 -5.10
C GLY A 444 3.63 -8.43 -5.77
N ILE A 445 2.86 -7.78 -6.65
CA ILE A 445 3.25 -6.49 -7.23
C ILE A 445 2.50 -5.39 -6.46
N VAL A 446 3.28 -4.58 -5.75
CA VAL A 446 2.83 -3.64 -4.74
C VAL A 446 3.40 -2.25 -5.02
N GLY A 447 3.05 -1.29 -4.16
CA GLY A 447 3.68 0.03 -4.17
C GLY A 447 2.91 1.07 -4.97
N CYS A 448 3.65 1.99 -5.57
CA CYS A 448 3.19 3.34 -5.87
C CYS A 448 3.36 3.69 -7.36
N ASN A 449 3.43 5.00 -7.64
CA ASN A 449 3.94 5.58 -8.86
C ASN A 449 5.04 6.60 -8.52
N ASN A 450 5.96 6.85 -9.44
CA ASN A 450 7.04 7.82 -9.26
C ASN A 450 7.25 8.59 -10.57
N PRO A 451 7.26 9.94 -10.57
CA PRO A 451 7.41 10.73 -11.79
C PRO A 451 8.76 10.55 -12.51
N LYS A 452 9.74 9.88 -11.88
CA LYS A 452 10.99 9.43 -12.52
C LYS A 452 10.76 8.34 -13.57
N ILE A 453 9.67 7.59 -13.48
CA ILE A 453 9.27 6.53 -14.41
C ILE A 453 7.98 6.97 -15.12
N ARG A 454 7.83 6.61 -16.40
CA ARG A 454 6.57 6.80 -17.12
C ARG A 454 5.46 6.05 -16.37
N GLN A 455 4.49 6.78 -15.84
CA GLN A 455 3.48 6.23 -14.93
C GLN A 455 2.86 4.94 -15.46
N ASP A 456 2.85 3.92 -14.60
CA ASP A 456 2.31 2.56 -14.79
C ASP A 456 2.97 1.73 -15.90
N SER A 457 3.99 2.26 -16.59
CA SER A 457 4.69 1.50 -17.63
C SER A 457 5.41 0.28 -17.07
N ALA A 458 6.09 0.41 -15.93
CA ALA A 458 6.81 -0.71 -15.32
C ALA A 458 5.84 -1.63 -14.58
N ASN A 459 4.82 -1.07 -13.92
CA ASN A 459 3.75 -1.85 -13.27
C ASN A 459 3.07 -2.79 -14.26
N VAL A 460 2.57 -2.28 -15.39
CA VAL A 460 1.80 -3.07 -16.37
C VAL A 460 2.70 -4.03 -17.16
N THR A 461 3.89 -3.61 -17.58
CA THR A 461 4.80 -4.50 -18.31
C THR A 461 5.22 -5.68 -17.45
N LEU A 462 5.62 -5.46 -16.20
CA LEU A 462 6.00 -6.55 -15.30
C LEU A 462 4.83 -7.52 -15.06
N THR A 463 3.62 -6.99 -14.81
CA THR A 463 2.43 -7.84 -14.64
C THR A 463 2.18 -8.72 -15.87
N ARG A 464 2.26 -8.15 -17.09
CA ARG A 464 2.04 -8.89 -18.33
C ARG A 464 3.09 -9.98 -18.56
N GLU A 465 4.36 -9.68 -18.30
CA GLU A 465 5.43 -10.66 -18.45
C GLU A 465 5.26 -11.83 -17.49
N LEU A 466 4.92 -11.59 -16.22
CA LEU A 466 4.76 -12.65 -15.24
C LEU A 466 3.56 -13.56 -15.55
N ILE A 467 2.38 -13.00 -15.86
CA ILE A 467 1.21 -13.83 -16.15
C ILE A 467 1.38 -14.67 -17.42
N ARG A 468 2.14 -14.18 -18.42
CA ARG A 468 2.50 -14.95 -19.64
C ARG A 468 3.37 -16.16 -19.34
N ARG A 469 4.11 -16.11 -18.22
CA ARG A 469 5.05 -17.15 -17.77
C ARG A 469 4.42 -18.05 -16.70
N ASP A 470 3.09 -18.13 -16.66
CA ASP A 470 2.33 -18.91 -15.68
C ASP A 470 2.61 -18.54 -14.22
N ILE A 471 2.97 -17.28 -13.96
CA ILE A 471 3.17 -16.75 -12.60
C ILE A 471 1.97 -15.88 -12.25
N MET A 472 1.19 -16.30 -11.24
CA MET A 472 0.02 -15.55 -10.80
C MET A 472 0.45 -14.27 -10.08
N VAL A 473 -0.21 -13.16 -10.38
CA VAL A 473 0.11 -11.86 -9.77
C VAL A 473 -0.90 -11.51 -8.69
N LEU A 474 -0.39 -11.06 -7.54
CA LEU A 474 -1.18 -10.52 -6.43
C LEU A 474 -0.95 -9.02 -6.38
N ALA A 475 -1.99 -8.22 -6.64
CA ALA A 475 -1.89 -6.76 -6.74
C ALA A 475 -2.44 -6.07 -5.50
N THR A 476 -1.73 -5.05 -5.01
CA THR A 476 -2.22 -4.14 -3.96
C THR A 476 -1.87 -2.69 -4.26
N GLY A 477 -2.55 -1.76 -3.57
CA GLY A 477 -2.22 -0.34 -3.61
C GLY A 477 -2.41 0.30 -4.99
N CYS A 478 -1.44 1.09 -5.46
CA CYS A 478 -1.57 1.81 -6.73
C CYS A 478 -1.48 0.91 -7.96
N VAL A 479 -0.86 -0.27 -7.81
CA VAL A 479 -0.73 -1.28 -8.88
C VAL A 479 -2.11 -1.82 -9.27
N THR A 480 -3.07 -1.87 -8.35
CA THR A 480 -4.46 -2.23 -8.65
C THR A 480 -5.04 -1.35 -9.76
N THR A 481 -4.85 -0.04 -9.69
CA THR A 481 -5.33 0.87 -10.75
C THR A 481 -4.63 0.59 -12.07
N ALA A 482 -3.31 0.36 -12.03
CA ALA A 482 -2.51 0.06 -13.22
C ALA A 482 -3.00 -1.20 -13.93
N ALA A 483 -3.12 -2.30 -13.18
CA ALA A 483 -3.58 -3.60 -13.69
C ALA A 483 -5.06 -3.54 -14.14
N GLY A 484 -5.89 -2.80 -13.40
CA GLY A 484 -7.29 -2.57 -13.75
C GLY A 484 -7.46 -1.84 -15.08
N LYS A 485 -6.79 -0.70 -15.24
CA LYS A 485 -6.79 0.08 -16.50
C LYS A 485 -6.19 -0.70 -17.67
N ALA A 486 -5.28 -1.64 -17.40
CA ALA A 486 -4.74 -2.56 -18.40
C ALA A 486 -5.70 -3.70 -18.79
N GLY A 487 -6.88 -3.81 -18.15
CA GLY A 487 -7.85 -4.89 -18.37
C GLY A 487 -7.33 -6.26 -17.94
N LEU A 488 -6.58 -6.30 -16.83
CA LEU A 488 -5.96 -7.51 -16.27
C LEU A 488 -6.69 -8.06 -15.04
N LEU A 489 -7.57 -7.28 -14.42
CA LEU A 489 -8.32 -7.65 -13.22
C LEU A 489 -9.69 -8.25 -13.54
N VAL A 490 -9.87 -8.91 -14.69
CA VAL A 490 -11.14 -9.57 -15.05
C VAL A 490 -10.89 -11.02 -15.45
N PRO A 491 -11.82 -11.97 -15.24
CA PRO A 491 -11.63 -13.38 -15.60
C PRO A 491 -11.21 -13.59 -17.07
N GLU A 492 -11.73 -12.77 -17.99
CA GLU A 492 -11.40 -12.80 -19.41
C GLU A 492 -9.91 -12.50 -19.68
N ALA A 493 -9.23 -11.85 -18.74
CA ALA A 493 -7.79 -11.63 -18.82
C ALA A 493 -6.97 -12.92 -18.72
N ALA A 494 -7.57 -14.07 -18.36
CA ALA A 494 -6.95 -15.39 -18.50
C ALA A 494 -6.44 -15.64 -19.94
N SER A 495 -7.07 -15.04 -20.96
CA SER A 495 -6.58 -15.07 -22.35
C SER A 495 -5.21 -14.41 -22.56
N LYS A 496 -4.73 -13.63 -21.59
CA LYS A 496 -3.44 -12.92 -21.63
C LYS A 496 -2.35 -13.63 -20.80
N ALA A 497 -2.73 -14.70 -20.09
CA ALA A 497 -1.82 -15.51 -19.29
C ALA A 497 -1.24 -16.68 -20.12
N GLY A 498 -0.22 -17.34 -19.58
CA GLY A 498 0.28 -18.62 -20.09
C GLY A 498 -0.79 -19.73 -19.98
N GLU A 499 -0.53 -20.88 -20.61
CA GLU A 499 -1.52 -21.95 -20.75
C GLU A 499 -1.97 -22.51 -19.38
N GLY A 500 -1.01 -22.74 -18.48
CA GLY A 500 -1.28 -23.31 -17.16
C GLY A 500 -2.12 -22.38 -16.29
N LEU A 501 -1.69 -21.12 -16.18
CA LEU A 501 -2.39 -20.11 -15.38
C LEU A 501 -3.75 -19.79 -15.98
N ALA A 502 -3.87 -19.72 -17.31
CA ALA A 502 -5.15 -19.51 -17.97
C ALA A 502 -6.14 -20.63 -17.67
N ALA A 503 -5.71 -21.89 -17.65
CA ALA A 503 -6.56 -23.02 -17.31
C ALA A 503 -7.08 -22.94 -15.86
N VAL A 504 -6.20 -22.64 -14.90
CA VAL A 504 -6.58 -22.50 -13.48
C VAL A 504 -7.52 -21.30 -13.27
N CYS A 505 -7.24 -20.16 -13.89
CA CYS A 505 -8.11 -18.99 -13.82
C CYS A 505 -9.52 -19.28 -14.37
N ARG A 506 -9.62 -19.99 -15.51
CA ARG A 506 -10.91 -20.39 -16.09
C ARG A 506 -11.67 -21.37 -15.22
N SER A 507 -10.98 -22.35 -14.60
CA SER A 507 -11.64 -23.33 -13.74
C SER A 507 -12.20 -22.72 -12.46
N LEU A 508 -11.53 -21.69 -11.93
CA LEU A 508 -11.95 -21.00 -10.70
C LEU A 508 -12.82 -19.76 -10.97
N GLY A 509 -12.94 -19.32 -12.22
CA GLY A 509 -13.65 -18.09 -12.58
C GLY A 509 -12.98 -16.81 -12.06
N VAL A 510 -11.64 -16.82 -11.91
CA VAL A 510 -10.86 -15.70 -11.35
C VAL A 510 -9.93 -15.06 -12.39
N PRO A 511 -9.56 -13.79 -12.26
CA PRO A 511 -8.52 -13.18 -13.09
C PRO A 511 -7.13 -13.78 -12.82
N PRO A 512 -6.16 -13.66 -13.76
CA PRO A 512 -4.75 -14.01 -13.52
C PRO A 512 -4.02 -13.03 -12.60
N VAL A 513 -4.65 -11.89 -12.31
CA VAL A 513 -4.17 -10.87 -11.38
C VAL A 513 -5.23 -10.67 -10.29
N LEU A 514 -4.90 -11.02 -9.05
CA LEU A 514 -5.84 -10.94 -7.93
C LEU A 514 -5.62 -9.63 -7.16
N HIS A 515 -6.65 -8.78 -7.11
CA HIS A 515 -6.61 -7.58 -6.28
C HIS A 515 -6.84 -7.95 -4.81
N MET A 516 -5.79 -7.83 -4.00
CA MET A 516 -5.79 -8.17 -2.57
C MET A 516 -5.93 -6.96 -1.64
N GLY A 517 -6.10 -5.75 -2.17
CA GLY A 517 -6.50 -4.58 -1.40
C GLY A 517 -5.48 -3.45 -1.31
N SER A 518 -5.43 -2.77 -0.18
CA SER A 518 -4.62 -1.59 0.08
C SER A 518 -3.15 -1.91 0.44
N CYS A 519 -2.35 -0.90 0.80
CA CYS A 519 -0.96 -1.12 1.19
C CYS A 519 -0.81 -1.91 2.50
N VAL A 520 -1.74 -1.80 3.45
CA VAL A 520 -1.70 -2.59 4.69
C VAL A 520 -2.16 -4.03 4.46
N ASP A 521 -3.00 -4.23 3.45
CA ASP A 521 -3.44 -5.56 2.99
C ASP A 521 -2.30 -6.39 2.36
N ASN A 522 -1.10 -5.83 2.19
CA ASN A 522 0.09 -6.65 1.93
C ASN A 522 0.36 -7.67 3.05
N SER A 523 -0.17 -7.44 4.25
CA SER A 523 -0.22 -8.43 5.32
C SER A 523 -0.99 -9.70 4.93
N ARG A 524 -1.95 -9.63 3.99
CA ARG A 524 -2.64 -10.80 3.42
C ARG A 524 -1.67 -11.65 2.59
N ILE A 525 -0.78 -11.03 1.83
CA ILE A 525 0.26 -11.75 1.07
C ILE A 525 1.20 -12.47 2.05
N LEU A 526 1.60 -11.81 3.15
CA LEU A 526 2.39 -12.45 4.21
C LEU A 526 1.65 -13.63 4.84
N GLN A 527 0.38 -13.46 5.21
CA GLN A 527 -0.45 -14.50 5.79
C GLN A 527 -0.62 -15.69 4.83
N LEU A 528 -0.85 -15.44 3.54
CA LEU A 528 -0.97 -16.49 2.53
C LEU A 528 0.35 -17.27 2.37
N CYS A 529 1.48 -16.57 2.32
CA CYS A 529 2.80 -17.22 2.29
C CYS A 529 3.04 -18.05 3.54
N ALA A 530 2.74 -17.53 4.73
CA ALA A 530 2.84 -18.26 5.99
C ALA A 530 1.97 -19.52 6.01
N LEU A 531 0.73 -19.43 5.53
CA LEU A 531 -0.20 -20.55 5.45
C LEU A 531 0.33 -21.65 4.51
N LEU A 532 0.79 -21.27 3.31
CA LEU A 532 1.35 -22.21 2.33
C LEU A 532 2.61 -22.88 2.87
N ALA A 533 3.55 -22.10 3.43
CA ALA A 533 4.78 -22.62 4.01
C ALA A 533 4.50 -23.58 5.17
N THR A 534 3.59 -23.21 6.08
CA THR A 534 3.19 -24.05 7.22
C THR A 534 2.52 -25.35 6.76
N THR A 535 1.65 -25.28 5.75
CA THR A 535 0.95 -26.45 5.20
C THR A 535 1.92 -27.42 4.51
N LEU A 536 2.95 -26.89 3.85
CA LEU A 536 4.00 -27.68 3.19
C LEU A 536 5.12 -28.12 4.14
N GLY A 537 5.16 -27.61 5.38
CA GLY A 537 6.22 -27.90 6.34
C GLY A 537 7.58 -27.31 5.96
N VAL A 538 7.60 -26.18 5.24
CA VAL A 538 8.82 -25.48 4.76
C VAL A 538 8.88 -24.04 5.29
N ASP A 539 9.96 -23.31 4.99
CA ASP A 539 10.03 -21.87 5.23
C ASP A 539 9.39 -21.08 4.08
N ILE A 540 9.00 -19.83 4.33
CA ILE A 540 8.57 -18.88 3.28
C ILE A 540 9.69 -18.69 2.24
N SER A 541 10.97 -18.77 2.63
CA SER A 541 12.11 -18.69 1.69
C SER A 541 12.25 -19.86 0.73
N ASP A 542 11.48 -20.93 0.93
CA ASP A 542 11.46 -22.08 0.04
C ASP A 542 10.33 -22.00 -0.98
N LEU A 543 9.30 -21.21 -0.70
CA LEU A 543 8.15 -21.05 -1.59
C LEU A 543 8.55 -20.37 -2.91
N PRO A 544 8.00 -20.81 -4.06
CA PRO A 544 8.19 -20.16 -5.36
C PRO A 544 7.41 -18.84 -5.44
N VAL A 545 7.85 -17.86 -4.67
CA VAL A 545 7.22 -16.54 -4.53
C VAL A 545 8.22 -15.41 -4.75
N GLY A 546 7.72 -14.25 -5.16
CA GLY A 546 8.47 -12.99 -5.21
C GLY A 546 7.60 -11.80 -4.84
N ALA A 547 8.23 -10.65 -4.62
CA ALA A 547 7.56 -9.37 -4.46
C ALA A 547 8.20 -8.32 -5.37
N SER A 548 7.44 -7.29 -5.75
CA SER A 548 7.93 -6.25 -6.64
C SER A 548 7.28 -4.90 -6.35
N SER A 549 8.07 -3.84 -6.36
CA SER A 549 7.63 -2.45 -6.27
C SER A 549 8.24 -1.64 -7.43
N PRO A 550 7.69 -1.72 -8.65
CA PRO A 550 8.33 -1.18 -9.86
C PRO A 550 8.46 0.35 -9.84
N GLU A 551 7.47 1.06 -9.31
CA GLU A 551 7.38 2.52 -9.37
C GLU A 551 7.24 3.16 -7.98
N TRP A 552 7.93 2.60 -7.00
CA TRP A 552 7.83 3.02 -5.61
C TRP A 552 8.41 4.44 -5.37
N TYR A 553 7.94 5.10 -4.29
CA TYR A 553 8.48 6.39 -3.85
C TYR A 553 8.49 6.57 -2.33
N SER A 554 7.53 5.96 -1.63
CA SER A 554 7.28 6.28 -0.22
C SER A 554 8.15 5.47 0.73
N GLU A 555 8.37 6.03 1.92
CA GLU A 555 8.94 5.34 3.09
C GLU A 555 8.17 4.04 3.40
N LYS A 556 6.85 4.08 3.28
CA LYS A 556 5.97 2.92 3.45
C LYS A 556 6.29 1.79 2.48
N ALA A 557 6.53 2.09 1.20
CA ALA A 557 6.89 1.08 0.22
C ALA A 557 8.25 0.43 0.51
N ALA A 558 9.21 1.15 1.08
CA ALA A 558 10.47 0.56 1.52
C ALA A 558 10.32 -0.31 2.77
N ALA A 559 9.49 0.09 3.73
CA ALA A 559 9.15 -0.76 4.87
C ALA A 559 8.49 -2.07 4.40
N ILE A 560 7.57 -1.98 3.43
CA ILE A 560 6.93 -3.13 2.78
C ILE A 560 7.98 -4.06 2.15
N ALA A 561 8.85 -3.48 1.32
CA ALA A 561 9.88 -4.27 0.66
C ALA A 561 10.85 -4.91 1.66
N MET A 562 11.22 -4.19 2.73
CA MET A 562 12.09 -4.71 3.79
C MET A 562 11.44 -5.86 4.56
N TYR A 563 10.17 -5.78 4.94
CA TYR A 563 9.54 -6.90 5.65
C TYR A 563 9.32 -8.10 4.73
N ALA A 564 9.11 -7.90 3.42
CA ALA A 564 9.01 -9.00 2.47
C ALA A 564 10.36 -9.75 2.40
N VAL A 565 11.47 -9.03 2.24
CA VAL A 565 12.83 -9.60 2.30
C VAL A 565 13.10 -10.29 3.63
N ALA A 566 12.80 -9.64 4.76
CA ALA A 566 13.02 -10.22 6.09
C ALA A 566 12.16 -11.48 6.34
N SER A 567 11.01 -11.58 5.68
CA SER A 567 10.16 -12.77 5.63
C SER A 567 10.60 -13.83 4.63
N GLY A 568 11.72 -13.65 3.93
CA GLY A 568 12.26 -14.64 2.99
C GLY A 568 11.68 -14.53 1.58
N ILE A 569 11.10 -13.39 1.20
CA ILE A 569 10.54 -13.16 -0.15
C ILE A 569 11.52 -12.29 -0.97
N PRO A 570 12.06 -12.80 -2.10
CA PRO A 570 12.91 -12.00 -2.99
C PRO A 570 12.13 -10.80 -3.50
N THR A 571 12.68 -9.60 -3.32
CA THR A 571 11.91 -8.37 -3.55
C THR A 571 12.60 -7.44 -4.53
N HIS A 572 11.93 -7.22 -5.66
CA HIS A 572 12.37 -6.33 -6.71
C HIS A 572 11.91 -4.88 -6.48
N LEU A 573 12.78 -3.91 -6.78
CA LEU A 573 12.53 -2.48 -6.78
C LEU A 573 12.92 -1.88 -8.14
N GLY A 574 12.02 -1.16 -8.80
CA GLY A 574 12.36 -0.53 -10.09
C GLY A 574 13.25 0.71 -9.98
N LEU A 575 13.41 1.25 -8.76
CA LEU A 575 14.36 2.33 -8.45
C LEU A 575 15.22 1.94 -7.25
N PRO A 576 16.50 2.32 -7.22
CA PRO A 576 17.32 2.14 -6.03
C PRO A 576 16.82 3.04 -4.89
N PRO A 577 16.86 2.57 -3.64
CA PRO A 577 16.83 3.47 -2.49
C PRO A 577 18.04 4.41 -2.51
N ASN A 578 18.02 5.46 -1.69
CA ASN A 578 19.15 6.38 -1.53
C ASN A 578 20.28 5.74 -0.69
N ILE A 579 20.88 4.65 -1.20
CA ILE A 579 21.89 3.84 -0.51
C ILE A 579 23.19 3.66 -1.31
N LEU A 580 23.21 4.03 -2.58
CA LEU A 580 24.30 3.75 -3.51
C LEU A 580 25.62 4.47 -3.18
N GLY A 581 25.63 5.39 -2.23
CA GLY A 581 26.85 6.04 -1.75
C GLY A 581 27.69 5.18 -0.79
N SER A 582 27.16 4.03 -0.36
CA SER A 582 27.89 3.00 0.39
C SER A 582 27.81 1.68 -0.36
N GLU A 583 28.96 1.17 -0.82
CA GLU A 583 29.05 -0.14 -1.47
C GLU A 583 28.71 -1.27 -0.49
N ASN A 584 29.13 -1.16 0.78
CA ASN A 584 28.84 -2.16 1.81
C ASN A 584 27.35 -2.26 2.13
N VAL A 585 26.65 -1.14 2.30
CA VAL A 585 25.19 -1.14 2.53
C VAL A 585 24.45 -1.66 1.29
N THR A 586 24.89 -1.26 0.09
CA THR A 586 24.30 -1.73 -1.16
C THR A 586 24.50 -3.24 -1.33
N ALA A 587 25.71 -3.75 -1.09
CA ALA A 587 26.01 -5.18 -1.16
C ALA A 587 25.25 -5.98 -0.10
N MET A 588 25.10 -5.45 1.12
CA MET A 588 24.26 -6.08 2.15
C MET A 588 22.81 -6.19 1.67
N ALA A 589 22.24 -5.12 1.12
CA ALA A 589 20.86 -5.12 0.64
C ALA A 589 20.63 -6.08 -0.54
N LEU A 590 21.54 -6.11 -1.52
CA LEU A 590 21.38 -6.88 -2.76
C LEU A 590 21.87 -8.34 -2.66
N HIS A 591 22.80 -8.63 -1.74
CA HIS A 591 23.45 -9.94 -1.64
C HIS A 591 23.48 -10.46 -0.20
N GLY A 592 24.00 -9.67 0.75
CA GLY A 592 24.22 -10.14 2.12
C GLY A 592 22.95 -10.62 2.84
N LEU A 593 21.80 -9.97 2.60
CA LEU A 593 20.52 -10.40 3.17
C LEU A 593 20.09 -11.80 2.69
N GLN A 594 20.55 -12.26 1.52
CA GLN A 594 20.25 -13.61 1.03
C GLN A 594 20.79 -14.67 2.00
N ASP A 595 21.99 -14.47 2.54
CA ASP A 595 22.64 -15.38 3.49
C ASP A 595 22.05 -15.26 4.90
N VAL A 596 21.46 -14.11 5.23
CA VAL A 596 20.91 -13.82 6.56
C VAL A 596 19.45 -14.29 6.67
N VAL A 597 18.58 -13.89 5.74
CA VAL A 597 17.12 -14.13 5.81
C VAL A 597 16.59 -14.99 4.65
N GLY A 598 17.44 -15.49 3.75
CA GLY A 598 17.01 -16.34 2.64
C GLY A 598 16.38 -15.57 1.46
N ALA A 599 16.47 -14.24 1.48
CA ALA A 599 16.03 -13.35 0.40
C ALA A 599 16.82 -12.04 0.43
N ALA A 600 16.87 -11.33 -0.70
CA ALA A 600 17.50 -10.03 -0.82
C ALA A 600 16.66 -9.08 -1.70
N PHE A 601 17.08 -7.82 -1.74
CA PHE A 601 16.56 -6.86 -2.70
C PHE A 601 17.16 -7.09 -4.10
N MET A 602 16.39 -6.73 -5.12
CA MET A 602 16.86 -6.58 -6.50
C MET A 602 16.52 -5.18 -6.96
N VAL A 603 17.42 -4.52 -7.70
CA VAL A 603 17.15 -3.21 -8.29
C VAL A 603 17.33 -3.29 -9.81
N GLU A 604 16.22 -3.15 -10.55
CA GLU A 604 16.24 -3.23 -12.02
C GLU A 604 15.12 -2.35 -12.61
N PRO A 605 15.44 -1.21 -13.24
CA PRO A 605 14.42 -0.33 -13.81
C PRO A 605 13.73 -0.92 -15.06
N ASP A 606 14.32 -1.90 -15.74
CA ASP A 606 13.70 -2.57 -16.87
C ASP A 606 12.72 -3.66 -16.39
N PRO A 607 11.41 -3.48 -16.60
CA PRO A 607 10.40 -4.42 -16.09
C PRO A 607 10.47 -5.82 -16.73
N VAL A 608 11.08 -5.98 -17.91
CA VAL A 608 11.25 -7.30 -18.53
C VAL A 608 12.41 -8.05 -17.87
N LYS A 609 13.56 -7.38 -17.68
CA LYS A 609 14.68 -7.97 -16.92
C LYS A 609 14.29 -8.26 -15.48
N ALA A 610 13.49 -7.40 -14.85
CA ALA A 610 12.93 -7.67 -13.54
C ALA A 610 12.06 -8.94 -13.52
N ALA A 611 11.25 -9.18 -14.56
CA ALA A 611 10.48 -10.41 -14.71
C ALA A 611 11.40 -11.64 -14.81
N ASP A 612 12.48 -11.55 -15.60
CA ASP A 612 13.47 -12.62 -15.74
C ASP A 612 14.14 -12.95 -14.40
N MET A 613 14.51 -11.94 -13.61
CA MET A 613 15.11 -12.12 -12.28
C MET A 613 14.14 -12.78 -11.29
N LEU A 614 12.89 -12.30 -11.23
CA LEU A 614 11.85 -12.87 -10.36
C LEU A 614 11.53 -14.32 -10.73
N GLU A 615 11.41 -14.59 -12.03
CA GLU A 615 11.23 -15.94 -12.55
C GLU A 615 12.41 -16.85 -12.19
N ALA A 616 13.65 -16.39 -12.36
CA ALA A 616 14.84 -17.18 -12.01
C ALA A 616 14.84 -17.58 -10.52
N HIS A 617 14.44 -16.69 -9.63
CA HIS A 617 14.27 -17.03 -8.21
C HIS A 617 13.14 -18.05 -7.98
N ILE A 618 12.00 -17.90 -8.66
CA ILE A 618 10.89 -18.85 -8.62
C ILE A 618 11.36 -20.24 -9.08
N VAL A 619 12.01 -20.34 -10.24
CA VAL A 619 12.56 -21.57 -10.82
C VAL A 619 13.54 -22.24 -9.85
N ALA A 620 14.49 -21.48 -9.29
CA ALA A 620 15.46 -22.01 -8.34
C ALA A 620 14.79 -22.56 -7.08
N ARG A 621 13.71 -21.93 -6.61
CA ARG A 621 12.94 -22.38 -5.44
C ARG A 621 12.11 -23.63 -5.73
N ARG A 622 11.48 -23.70 -6.92
CA ARG A 622 10.81 -24.93 -7.40
C ARG A 622 11.77 -26.12 -7.41
N ALA A 623 12.98 -25.94 -7.94
CA ALA A 623 13.99 -26.98 -7.98
C ALA A 623 14.40 -27.47 -6.58
N ARG A 624 14.54 -26.57 -5.59
CA ARG A 624 14.82 -26.94 -4.19
C ARG A 624 13.68 -27.73 -3.54
N LEU A 625 12.44 -27.48 -3.94
CA LEU A 625 11.27 -28.23 -3.51
C LEU A 625 11.08 -29.56 -4.29
N GLY A 626 11.96 -29.88 -5.25
CA GLY A 626 11.84 -31.06 -6.09
C GLY A 626 10.73 -30.98 -7.14
N LEU A 627 10.29 -29.76 -7.48
CA LEU A 627 9.24 -29.51 -8.48
C LEU A 627 9.84 -29.21 -9.85
N THR A 628 9.16 -29.64 -10.92
CA THR A 628 9.51 -29.27 -12.31
C THR A 628 9.24 -27.79 -12.54
N SER A 629 10.01 -27.11 -13.40
CA SER A 629 9.82 -25.69 -13.68
C SER A 629 9.01 -25.41 -14.93
#